data_AF-A0AAN7BMC9-F1
#
_entry.id   AF-A0AAN7BMC9-F1
#
_cell.length_a   1.000
_cell.length_b   1.000
_cell.length_c   1.000
_cell.angle_alpha   90.00
_cell.angle_beta   90.00
_cell.angle_gamma   90.00
#
_symmetry.space_group_name_H-M   'P 1'
#
loop_
_entity.id
_entity.type
_entity.pdbx_description
1 polymer ?
#
loop_
_entity_poly.entity_id
_entity_poly.type
_entity_poly.pdbx_seq_one_letter_code
_entity_poly.pdbx_strand_id
1 'polypeptide(L)'
;MAYTDDAVLSKLSALNETHDSIATTAQWIMFHRRHAAQTIRLWLTKLKDMPSPKRLNMIYVANEVTQQSKARHKDDFTNAFAPFIADATYIAYKGASPEIQSKVRRVVDVWRDRNIFDKETIQGIYTKLAEVDKMRPAAAGGAFGAGFRSSSPAIPPELSPLITQQEAISKSLIPMKSALTTADNEYEKLIDPAAQHPALPLQAARLNGLLKILASAEGAVAESMRTRKEMIQSLQKLLVANQQALEEEEGHMKKLSGRRTEIEKKKNDIETTILGQGTNYQEQQPSGDRTSTEPERPEVEALTPPHKSDADDSSYQGFSGQNGGGQSVAFHTHHSAPGQQTAFSTSGIELLSNLASQYQSVPVNGSSNKKRKLNNDDSEFPDLAGDDGIDADVQEMLRKDTQGN
;
A
#
# COMPACT_ATOMS: atom_id res chain seq x y z
N MET A 1 28.73 -6.63 -29.79
CA MET A 1 27.81 -5.70 -30.48
C MET A 1 28.22 -4.29 -30.11
N ALA A 2 28.34 -3.40 -31.10
CA ALA A 2 28.63 -1.99 -30.85
C ALA A 2 27.45 -1.30 -30.13
N TYR A 3 27.73 -0.22 -29.40
CA TYR A 3 26.70 0.60 -28.78
C TYR A 3 26.07 1.52 -29.84
N THR A 4 24.77 1.36 -30.08
CA THR A 4 23.95 2.28 -30.85
C THR A 4 22.60 2.44 -30.16
N ASP A 5 21.94 3.57 -30.35
CA ASP A 5 20.63 3.83 -29.75
C ASP A 5 19.58 2.79 -30.22
N ASP A 6 19.63 2.40 -31.49
CA ASP A 6 18.79 1.33 -32.06
C ASP A 6 19.05 -0.03 -31.41
N ALA A 7 20.31 -0.35 -31.07
CA ALA A 7 20.63 -1.59 -30.39
C ALA A 7 20.03 -1.63 -28.98
N VAL A 8 20.06 -0.50 -28.25
CA VAL A 8 19.41 -0.36 -26.95
C VAL A 8 17.90 -0.56 -27.08
N LEU A 9 17.25 0.15 -28.00
CA LEU A 9 15.80 0.07 -28.21
C LEU A 9 15.35 -1.33 -28.66
N SER A 10 16.13 -1.98 -29.52
CA SER A 10 15.89 -3.36 -29.96
C SER A 10 15.97 -4.34 -28.79
N LYS A 11 17.02 -4.26 -27.96
CA LYS A 11 17.18 -5.09 -26.75
C LYS A 11 16.04 -4.89 -25.77
N LEU A 12 15.65 -3.65 -25.50
CA LEU A 12 14.54 -3.34 -24.60
C LEU A 12 13.18 -3.81 -25.16
N SER A 13 13.00 -3.80 -26.48
CA SER A 13 11.77 -4.28 -27.13
C SER A 13 11.64 -5.81 -27.12
N ALA A 14 12.77 -6.52 -27.15
CA ALA A 14 12.84 -7.98 -27.09
C ALA A 14 12.77 -8.55 -25.66
N LEU A 15 12.66 -7.68 -24.66
CA LEU A 15 12.63 -8.07 -23.24
C LEU A 15 11.35 -8.86 -22.91
N ASN A 16 11.52 -9.98 -22.22
CA ASN A 16 10.43 -10.80 -21.71
C ASN A 16 10.51 -10.94 -20.17
N GLU A 17 9.57 -11.69 -19.59
CA GLU A 17 9.44 -11.84 -18.12
C GLU A 17 10.42 -12.85 -17.52
N THR A 18 11.22 -13.56 -18.33
CA THR A 18 12.15 -14.56 -17.81
C THR A 18 13.38 -13.90 -17.19
N HIS A 19 13.87 -14.52 -16.11
CA HIS A 19 15.08 -14.06 -15.43
C HIS A 19 16.28 -13.98 -16.39
N ASP A 20 16.44 -14.96 -17.28
CA ASP A 20 17.53 -15.01 -18.24
C ASP A 20 17.52 -13.84 -19.23
N SER A 21 16.34 -13.47 -19.75
CA SER A 21 16.17 -12.31 -20.63
C SER A 21 16.56 -11.01 -19.91
N ILE A 22 16.09 -10.84 -18.67
CA ILE A 22 16.37 -9.67 -17.84
C ILE A 22 17.87 -9.59 -17.51
N ALA A 23 18.47 -10.68 -17.04
CA ALA A 23 19.87 -10.75 -16.64
C ALA A 23 20.81 -10.49 -17.83
N THR A 24 20.56 -11.14 -18.97
CA THR A 24 21.36 -10.95 -20.20
C THR A 24 21.28 -9.52 -20.72
N THR A 25 20.09 -8.91 -20.65
CA THR A 25 19.89 -7.51 -21.06
C THR A 25 20.61 -6.55 -20.11
N ALA A 26 20.49 -6.75 -18.80
CA ALA A 26 21.18 -5.96 -17.79
C ALA A 26 22.71 -6.07 -17.92
N GLN A 27 23.24 -7.27 -18.18
CA GLN A 27 24.67 -7.49 -18.42
C GLN A 27 25.18 -6.71 -19.63
N TRP A 28 24.44 -6.74 -20.74
CA TRP A 28 24.80 -5.98 -21.93
C TRP A 28 24.76 -4.46 -21.72
N ILE A 29 23.75 -3.97 -20.97
CA ILE A 29 23.66 -2.56 -20.56
C ILE A 29 24.87 -2.18 -19.71
N MET A 30 25.21 -2.98 -18.69
CA MET A 30 26.33 -2.71 -17.80
C MET A 30 27.69 -2.71 -18.50
N PHE A 31 27.86 -3.55 -19.53
CA PHE A 31 29.07 -3.54 -20.35
C PHE A 31 29.30 -2.16 -20.99
N HIS A 32 28.23 -1.47 -21.36
CA HIS A 32 28.27 -0.13 -21.98
C HIS A 32 28.06 1.02 -20.99
N ARG A 33 28.53 0.89 -19.74
CA ARG A 33 28.36 1.91 -18.68
C ARG A 33 28.74 3.34 -19.05
N ARG A 34 29.69 3.54 -19.98
CA ARG A 34 30.09 4.87 -20.48
C ARG A 34 28.92 5.65 -21.09
N HIS A 35 27.88 4.94 -21.53
CA HIS A 35 26.68 5.52 -22.10
C HIS A 35 25.47 5.44 -21.16
N ALA A 36 25.70 5.28 -19.84
CA ALA A 36 24.62 5.10 -18.85
C ALA A 36 23.52 6.17 -18.98
N ALA A 37 23.89 7.46 -19.01
CA ALA A 37 22.92 8.55 -19.15
C ALA A 37 22.07 8.44 -20.42
N GLN A 38 22.68 8.11 -21.57
CA GLN A 38 21.95 7.94 -22.83
C GLN A 38 21.05 6.71 -22.79
N THR A 39 21.55 5.59 -22.25
CA THR A 39 20.77 4.35 -22.10
C THR A 39 19.54 4.57 -21.20
N ILE A 40 19.67 5.31 -20.09
CA ILE A 40 18.55 5.56 -19.18
C ILE A 40 17.49 6.46 -19.82
N ARG A 41 17.89 7.45 -20.62
CA ARG A 41 16.95 8.27 -21.40
C ARG A 41 16.14 7.42 -22.38
N LEU A 42 16.81 6.57 -23.16
CA LEU A 42 16.14 5.67 -24.11
C LEU A 42 15.23 4.67 -23.39
N TRP A 43 15.69 4.13 -22.26
CA TRP A 43 14.90 3.26 -21.39
C TRP A 43 13.63 3.95 -20.89
N LEU A 44 13.72 5.20 -20.43
CA LEU A 44 12.58 5.96 -19.93
C LEU A 44 11.57 6.29 -21.05
N THR A 45 12.05 6.69 -22.22
CA THR A 45 11.18 6.91 -23.40
C THR A 45 10.45 5.61 -23.73
N LYS A 46 11.18 4.50 -23.80
CA LYS A 46 10.58 3.21 -24.12
C LYS A 46 9.58 2.72 -23.06
N LEU A 47 9.85 2.96 -21.78
CA LEU A 47 8.96 2.63 -20.67
C LEU A 47 7.59 3.34 -20.81
N LYS A 48 7.60 4.61 -21.24
CA LYS A 48 6.37 5.39 -21.47
C LYS A 48 5.52 4.80 -22.60
N ASP A 49 6.17 4.33 -23.66
CA ASP A 49 5.50 3.75 -24.84
C ASP A 49 5.02 2.31 -24.62
N MET A 50 5.51 1.62 -23.59
CA MET A 50 5.14 0.24 -23.31
C MET A 50 3.77 0.10 -22.62
N PRO A 51 3.03 -0.99 -22.90
CA PRO A 51 1.79 -1.31 -22.19
C PRO A 51 2.07 -1.71 -20.74
N SER A 52 1.09 -1.43 -19.85
CA SER A 52 1.16 -1.62 -18.38
C SER A 52 1.86 -2.92 -17.91
N PRO A 53 1.51 -4.13 -18.39
CA PRO A 53 2.16 -5.36 -17.93
C PRO A 53 3.65 -5.45 -18.30
N LYS A 54 4.05 -4.92 -19.46
CA LYS A 54 5.46 -4.94 -19.91
C LYS A 54 6.34 -3.92 -19.16
N ARG A 55 5.74 -2.90 -18.54
CA ARG A 55 6.48 -1.90 -17.74
C ARG A 55 7.16 -2.52 -16.53
N LEU A 56 6.59 -3.60 -15.96
CA LEU A 56 7.21 -4.32 -14.85
C LEU A 56 8.59 -4.89 -15.24
N ASN A 57 8.74 -5.44 -16.45
CA ASN A 57 10.02 -5.98 -16.91
C ASN A 57 11.09 -4.90 -17.01
N MET A 58 10.70 -3.70 -17.43
CA MET A 58 11.60 -2.54 -17.47
C MET A 58 12.08 -2.14 -16.07
N ILE A 59 11.20 -2.21 -15.07
CA ILE A 59 11.56 -2.00 -13.65
C ILE A 59 12.50 -3.10 -13.15
N TYR A 60 12.29 -4.36 -13.54
CA TYR A 60 13.21 -5.44 -13.18
C TYR A 60 14.60 -5.28 -13.81
N VAL A 61 14.69 -4.84 -15.06
CA VAL A 61 15.98 -4.52 -15.69
C VAL A 61 16.67 -3.37 -14.95
N ALA A 62 15.94 -2.30 -14.62
CA ALA A 62 16.49 -1.20 -13.84
C ALA A 62 17.01 -1.68 -12.48
N ASN A 63 16.25 -2.53 -11.80
CA ASN A 63 16.64 -3.14 -10.54
C ASN A 63 17.91 -4.00 -10.64
N GLU A 64 18.03 -4.81 -11.70
CA GLU A 64 19.20 -5.65 -11.91
C GLU A 64 20.44 -4.79 -12.20
N VAL A 65 20.31 -3.79 -13.07
CA VAL A 65 21.39 -2.88 -13.43
C VAL A 65 21.86 -2.05 -12.23
N THR A 66 20.96 -1.45 -11.45
CA THR A 66 21.35 -0.59 -10.32
C THR A 66 22.00 -1.39 -9.20
N GLN A 67 21.47 -2.56 -8.87
CA GLN A 67 22.06 -3.44 -7.85
C GLN A 67 23.42 -3.98 -8.26
N GLN A 68 23.57 -4.48 -9.50
CA GLN A 68 24.85 -4.98 -9.97
C GLN A 68 25.88 -3.85 -10.13
N SER A 69 25.45 -2.66 -10.55
CA SER A 69 26.31 -1.48 -10.59
C SER A 69 26.83 -1.15 -9.19
N LYS A 70 25.93 -1.13 -8.18
CA LYS A 70 26.29 -0.89 -6.78
C LYS A 70 27.24 -1.95 -6.21
N ALA A 71 26.94 -3.24 -6.44
CA ALA A 71 27.76 -4.35 -5.97
C ALA A 71 29.18 -4.33 -6.56
N ARG A 72 29.35 -3.78 -7.77
CA ARG A 72 30.66 -3.61 -8.43
C ARG A 72 31.34 -2.29 -8.07
N HIS A 73 30.81 -1.53 -7.11
CA HIS A 73 31.27 -0.19 -6.72
C HIS A 73 31.34 0.79 -7.88
N LYS A 74 30.38 0.72 -8.81
CA LYS A 74 30.23 1.65 -9.92
C LYS A 74 28.89 2.35 -9.78
N ASP A 75 28.90 3.63 -9.45
CA ASP A 75 27.64 4.37 -9.24
C ASP A 75 27.14 5.04 -10.54
N ASP A 76 27.75 4.78 -11.71
CA ASP A 76 27.37 5.38 -13.00
C ASP A 76 25.86 5.24 -13.30
N PHE A 77 25.33 4.01 -13.16
CA PHE A 77 23.91 3.75 -13.41
C PHE A 77 23.03 4.24 -12.27
N THR A 78 23.45 4.10 -11.02
CA THR A 78 22.71 4.59 -9.86
C THR A 78 22.48 6.10 -9.98
N ASN A 79 23.54 6.86 -10.29
CA ASN A 79 23.49 8.30 -10.49
C ASN A 79 22.66 8.68 -11.73
N ALA A 80 22.76 7.91 -12.81
CA ALA A 80 21.96 8.15 -14.01
C ALA A 80 20.46 7.86 -13.82
N PHE A 81 20.09 6.87 -12.99
CA PHE A 81 18.71 6.53 -12.70
C PHE A 81 18.07 7.47 -11.67
N ALA A 82 18.82 7.95 -10.67
CA ALA A 82 18.31 8.75 -9.56
C ALA A 82 17.30 9.86 -9.96
N PRO A 83 17.58 10.74 -10.95
CA PRO A 83 16.65 11.82 -11.31
C PRO A 83 15.37 11.33 -12.01
N PHE A 84 15.33 10.10 -12.53
CA PHE A 84 14.22 9.58 -13.32
C PHE A 84 13.45 8.44 -12.66
N ILE A 85 14.03 7.78 -11.65
CA ILE A 85 13.50 6.52 -11.11
C ILE A 85 12.14 6.72 -10.41
N ALA A 86 11.92 7.86 -9.76
CA ALA A 86 10.64 8.20 -9.15
C ALA A 86 9.52 8.32 -10.19
N ASP A 87 9.77 9.01 -11.29
CA ASP A 87 8.82 9.14 -12.40
C ASP A 87 8.59 7.80 -13.10
N ALA A 88 9.65 7.06 -13.35
CA ALA A 88 9.58 5.75 -14.00
C ALA A 88 8.75 4.75 -13.17
N THR A 89 8.97 4.71 -11.86
CA THR A 89 8.21 3.85 -10.95
C THR A 89 6.74 4.26 -10.91
N TYR A 90 6.44 5.56 -10.89
CA TYR A 90 5.06 6.06 -11.00
C TYR A 90 4.38 5.63 -12.32
N ILE A 91 5.07 5.73 -13.46
CA ILE A 91 4.55 5.32 -14.77
C ILE A 91 4.26 3.81 -14.82
N ALA A 92 5.13 3.00 -14.21
CA ALA A 92 4.93 1.56 -14.11
C ALA A 92 3.81 1.17 -13.14
N TYR A 93 3.56 1.98 -12.11
CA TYR A 93 2.58 1.71 -11.07
C TYR A 93 1.16 2.19 -11.43
N LYS A 94 1.06 3.35 -12.10
CA LYS A 94 -0.21 3.95 -12.50
C LYS A 94 -0.90 3.12 -13.59
N GLY A 95 -2.14 2.69 -13.32
CA GLY A 95 -2.92 1.87 -14.24
C GLY A 95 -2.43 0.42 -14.35
N ALA A 96 -1.59 -0.04 -13.41
CA ALA A 96 -1.22 -1.44 -13.27
C ALA A 96 -2.23 -2.20 -12.38
N SER A 97 -2.30 -3.52 -12.55
CA SER A 97 -3.11 -4.37 -11.68
C SER A 97 -2.55 -4.38 -10.25
N PRO A 98 -3.36 -4.70 -9.22
CA PRO A 98 -2.88 -4.79 -7.84
C PRO A 98 -1.69 -5.74 -7.66
N GLU A 99 -1.64 -6.82 -8.45
CA GLU A 99 -0.53 -7.78 -8.44
C GLU A 99 0.79 -7.14 -8.92
N ILE A 100 0.74 -6.42 -10.05
CA ILE A 100 1.93 -5.73 -10.59
C ILE A 100 2.35 -4.61 -9.65
N GLN A 101 1.40 -3.86 -9.08
CA GLN A 101 1.66 -2.82 -8.08
C GLN A 101 2.41 -3.37 -6.87
N SER A 102 2.00 -4.53 -6.35
CA SER A 102 2.70 -5.22 -5.25
C SER A 102 4.14 -5.57 -5.64
N LYS A 103 4.35 -6.11 -6.84
CA LYS A 103 5.68 -6.44 -7.37
C LYS A 103 6.57 -5.19 -7.51
N VAL A 104 6.04 -4.08 -8.02
CA VAL A 104 6.75 -2.80 -8.14
C VAL A 104 7.15 -2.28 -6.75
N ARG A 105 6.24 -2.29 -5.76
CA ARG A 105 6.57 -1.89 -4.38
C ARG A 105 7.69 -2.74 -3.80
N ARG A 106 7.65 -4.05 -4.01
CA ARG A 106 8.69 -4.96 -3.52
C ARG A 106 10.07 -4.58 -4.06
N VAL A 107 10.16 -4.17 -5.32
CA VAL A 107 11.41 -3.67 -5.91
C VAL A 107 11.88 -2.38 -5.22
N VAL A 108 10.97 -1.44 -4.96
CA VAL A 108 11.31 -0.21 -4.22
C VAL A 108 11.79 -0.52 -2.80
N ASP A 109 11.15 -1.45 -2.10
CA ASP A 109 11.59 -1.90 -0.78
C ASP A 109 12.99 -2.52 -0.82
N VAL A 110 13.31 -3.29 -1.88
CA VAL A 110 14.67 -3.81 -2.09
C VAL A 110 15.68 -2.67 -2.28
N TRP A 111 15.33 -1.63 -3.04
CA TRP A 111 16.21 -0.46 -3.21
C TRP A 111 16.46 0.27 -1.89
N ARG A 112 15.43 0.38 -1.03
CA ARG A 112 15.56 0.94 0.32
C ARG A 112 16.46 0.06 1.19
N ASP A 113 16.15 -1.22 1.31
CA ASP A 113 16.84 -2.15 2.22
C ASP A 113 18.32 -2.30 1.87
N ARG A 114 18.66 -2.24 0.57
CA ARG A 114 20.04 -2.32 0.07
C ARG A 114 20.73 -0.97 -0.09
N ASN A 115 20.08 0.14 0.30
CA ASN A 115 20.58 1.50 0.14
C ASN A 115 21.10 1.76 -1.31
N ILE A 116 20.31 1.35 -2.31
CA ILE A 116 20.67 1.53 -3.73
C ILE A 116 20.57 3.01 -4.10
N PHE A 117 19.47 3.65 -3.71
CA PHE A 117 19.27 5.09 -3.84
C PHE A 117 19.28 5.75 -2.47
N ASP A 118 19.51 7.06 -2.47
CA ASP A 118 19.45 7.90 -1.28
C ASP A 118 18.02 8.00 -0.72
N LYS A 119 17.91 8.37 0.55
CA LYS A 119 16.64 8.40 1.28
C LYS A 119 15.63 9.37 0.65
N GLU A 120 16.08 10.48 0.08
CA GLU A 120 15.22 11.48 -0.55
C GLU A 120 14.57 10.90 -1.82
N THR A 121 15.37 10.26 -2.69
CA THR A 121 14.84 9.57 -3.88
C THR A 121 13.83 8.48 -3.51
N ILE A 122 14.13 7.64 -2.50
CA ILE A 122 13.21 6.59 -2.03
C ILE A 122 11.90 7.19 -1.49
N GLN A 123 11.98 8.26 -0.69
CA GLN A 123 10.80 8.94 -0.17
C GLN A 123 9.97 9.59 -1.28
N GLY A 124 10.63 10.15 -2.29
CA GLY A 124 10.00 10.67 -3.50
C GLY A 124 9.21 9.60 -4.25
N ILE A 125 9.77 8.39 -4.38
CA ILE A 125 9.05 7.25 -4.96
C ILE A 125 7.79 6.94 -4.14
N TYR A 126 7.92 6.72 -2.82
CA TYR A 126 6.77 6.37 -1.98
C TYR A 126 5.65 7.41 -2.02
N THR A 127 6.02 8.70 -2.04
CA THR A 127 5.07 9.81 -2.13
C THR A 127 4.25 9.71 -3.42
N LYS A 128 4.90 9.50 -4.58
CA LYS A 128 4.20 9.34 -5.86
C LYS A 128 3.34 8.09 -5.91
N LEU A 129 3.79 6.98 -5.31
CA LEU A 129 2.98 5.76 -5.23
C LEU A 129 1.72 5.98 -4.38
N ALA A 130 1.85 6.64 -3.23
CA ALA A 130 0.74 6.95 -2.34
C ALA A 130 -0.28 7.89 -2.99
N GLU A 131 0.16 8.87 -3.79
CA GLU A 131 -0.74 9.72 -4.58
C GLU A 131 -1.60 8.90 -5.55
N VAL A 132 -1.01 7.92 -6.24
CA VAL A 132 -1.77 7.03 -7.14
C VAL A 132 -2.80 6.21 -6.37
N ASP A 133 -2.46 5.71 -5.19
CA ASP A 133 -3.42 4.96 -4.37
C ASP A 133 -4.54 5.84 -3.82
N LYS A 134 -4.23 7.10 -3.46
CA LYS A 134 -5.24 8.08 -3.00
C LYS A 134 -6.18 8.50 -4.13
N MET A 135 -5.68 8.61 -5.36
CA MET A 135 -6.48 8.89 -6.55
C MET A 135 -7.34 7.70 -7.00
N ARG A 136 -7.11 6.51 -6.44
CA ARG A 136 -7.99 5.35 -6.67
C ARG A 136 -9.20 5.49 -5.73
N PRO A 137 -10.41 5.83 -6.23
CA PRO A 137 -11.61 5.68 -5.40
C PRO A 137 -11.68 4.22 -4.96
N ALA A 138 -12.22 3.95 -3.77
CA ALA A 138 -12.29 2.65 -3.10
C ALA A 138 -13.14 1.59 -3.83
N ALA A 139 -12.95 1.42 -5.14
CA ALA A 139 -13.43 0.34 -5.97
C ALA A 139 -12.41 -0.80 -5.96
N ALA A 140 -12.26 -1.44 -4.80
CA ALA A 140 -11.78 -2.81 -4.64
C ALA A 140 -12.19 -3.33 -3.26
N GLY A 141 -13.48 -3.14 -2.91
CA GLY A 141 -14.13 -4.00 -1.95
C GLY A 141 -14.38 -5.35 -2.62
N GLY A 142 -13.59 -6.36 -2.26
CA GLY A 142 -13.81 -7.73 -2.70
C GLY A 142 -12.53 -8.55 -2.80
N ALA A 143 -12.12 -9.17 -1.69
CA ALA A 143 -11.47 -10.48 -1.69
C ALA A 143 -11.25 -10.95 -0.24
N PHE A 144 -12.31 -11.55 0.33
CA PHE A 144 -12.18 -12.55 1.38
C PHE A 144 -11.52 -13.80 0.77
N GLY A 145 -10.38 -14.22 1.32
CA GLY A 145 -9.72 -15.47 0.92
C GLY A 145 -8.34 -15.62 1.57
N ALA A 146 -8.24 -16.56 2.50
CA ALA A 146 -7.12 -16.73 3.43
C ALA A 146 -5.76 -17.04 2.77
N GLY A 147 -4.70 -16.55 3.43
CA GLY A 147 -3.35 -17.12 3.36
C GLY A 147 -2.36 -16.35 2.52
N PHE A 148 -1.62 -15.41 3.13
CA PHE A 148 -0.15 -15.35 3.18
C PHE A 148 0.27 -13.98 3.75
N ARG A 149 1.19 -14.03 4.71
CA ARG A 149 1.62 -12.94 5.58
C ARG A 149 2.53 -11.98 4.81
N SER A 150 2.25 -10.67 4.86
CA SER A 150 3.27 -9.61 4.76
C SER A 150 2.66 -8.24 5.05
N SER A 151 2.94 -7.73 6.25
CA SER A 151 2.96 -6.30 6.64
C SER A 151 1.79 -5.41 6.19
N SER A 152 0.56 -5.76 6.58
CA SER A 152 -0.48 -4.75 6.77
C SER A 152 -0.10 -3.84 7.95
N PRO A 153 -0.50 -2.55 7.97
CA PRO A 153 -0.34 -1.73 9.18
C PRO A 153 -0.95 -2.52 10.34
N ALA A 154 -0.20 -2.66 11.43
CA ALA A 154 -0.63 -3.44 12.58
C ALA A 154 -2.06 -3.01 12.93
N ILE A 155 -3.00 -3.96 12.83
CA ILE A 155 -4.38 -3.70 13.19
C ILE A 155 -4.35 -3.20 14.64
N PRO A 156 -4.90 -2.01 14.92
CA PRO A 156 -4.91 -1.48 16.28
C PRO A 156 -5.45 -2.54 17.25
N PRO A 157 -4.80 -2.77 18.41
CA PRO A 157 -5.18 -3.83 19.33
C PRO A 157 -6.67 -3.74 19.73
N GLU A 158 -7.22 -2.52 19.79
CA GLU A 158 -8.63 -2.21 20.04
C GLU A 158 -9.61 -2.88 19.07
N LEU A 159 -9.19 -3.16 17.83
CA LEU A 159 -10.04 -3.77 16.79
C LEU A 159 -9.91 -5.30 16.73
N SER A 160 -8.92 -5.88 17.41
CA SER A 160 -8.73 -7.34 17.49
C SER A 160 -9.97 -8.10 17.97
N PRO A 161 -10.66 -7.70 19.07
CA PRO A 161 -11.84 -8.43 19.54
C PRO A 161 -12.99 -8.39 18.53
N LEU A 162 -13.13 -7.31 17.74
CA LEU A 162 -14.18 -7.20 16.73
C LEU A 162 -13.97 -8.19 15.58
N ILE A 163 -12.71 -8.44 15.20
CA ILE A 163 -12.37 -9.40 14.14
C ILE A 163 -12.79 -10.81 14.54
N THR A 164 -12.48 -11.24 15.77
CA THR A 164 -12.88 -12.55 16.27
C THR A 164 -14.40 -12.71 16.30
N GLN A 165 -15.13 -11.66 16.67
CA GLN A 165 -16.59 -11.67 16.69
C GLN A 165 -17.20 -11.67 15.27
N GLN A 166 -16.59 -10.95 14.33
CA GLN A 166 -16.98 -10.99 12.93
C GLN A 166 -16.76 -12.39 12.31
N GLU A 167 -15.63 -13.05 12.64
CA GLU A 167 -15.39 -14.44 12.24
C GLU A 167 -16.43 -15.40 12.81
N ALA A 168 -16.83 -15.21 14.08
CA ALA A 168 -17.86 -16.02 14.71
C ALA A 168 -19.21 -15.86 14.00
N ILE A 169 -19.59 -14.64 13.61
CA ILE A 169 -20.80 -14.38 12.80
C ILE A 169 -20.69 -15.06 11.44
N SER A 170 -19.55 -14.97 10.76
CA SER A 170 -19.35 -15.64 9.47
C SER A 170 -19.49 -17.15 9.58
N LYS A 171 -18.98 -17.76 10.67
CA LYS A 171 -19.10 -19.20 10.94
C LYS A 171 -20.54 -19.64 11.23
N SER A 172 -21.31 -18.83 11.96
CA SER A 172 -22.70 -19.17 12.31
C SER A 172 -23.71 -18.89 11.18
N LEU A 173 -23.37 -18.05 10.20
CA LEU A 173 -24.30 -17.58 9.17
C LEU A 173 -24.73 -18.68 8.18
N ILE A 174 -23.79 -19.48 7.67
CA ILE A 174 -24.09 -20.52 6.69
C ILE A 174 -24.96 -21.63 7.30
N PRO A 175 -24.62 -22.21 8.47
CA PRO A 175 -25.44 -23.22 9.12
C PRO A 175 -26.86 -22.72 9.44
N MET A 176 -26.98 -21.48 9.92
CA MET A 176 -28.28 -20.84 10.17
C MET A 176 -29.13 -20.79 8.90
N LYS A 177 -28.60 -20.28 7.79
CA LYS A 177 -29.35 -20.20 6.52
C LYS A 177 -29.76 -21.58 6.02
N SER A 178 -28.84 -22.55 6.03
CA SER A 178 -29.15 -23.90 5.57
C SER A 178 -30.22 -24.57 6.44
N ALA A 179 -30.15 -24.40 7.77
CA ALA A 179 -31.11 -25.00 8.69
C ALA A 179 -32.50 -24.37 8.52
N LEU A 180 -32.58 -23.05 8.29
CA LEU A 180 -33.84 -22.35 8.02
C LEU A 180 -34.48 -22.85 6.73
N THR A 181 -33.74 -22.87 5.61
CA THR A 181 -34.25 -23.38 4.33
C THR A 181 -34.67 -24.85 4.42
N THR A 182 -33.96 -25.68 5.17
CA THR A 182 -34.35 -27.09 5.37
C THR A 182 -35.65 -27.20 6.17
N ALA A 183 -35.80 -26.40 7.23
CA ALA A 183 -37.01 -26.37 8.05
C ALA A 183 -38.22 -25.87 7.26
N ASP A 184 -38.08 -24.78 6.53
CA ASP A 184 -39.15 -24.19 5.71
C ASP A 184 -39.64 -25.18 4.65
N ASN A 185 -38.72 -25.79 3.91
CA ASN A 185 -39.05 -26.77 2.87
C ASN A 185 -39.75 -28.02 3.42
N GLU A 186 -39.35 -28.51 4.60
CA GLU A 186 -39.96 -29.70 5.19
C GLU A 186 -41.30 -29.40 5.86
N TYR A 187 -41.45 -28.19 6.41
CA TYR A 187 -42.71 -27.67 6.94
C TYR A 187 -43.76 -27.54 5.82
N GLU A 188 -43.41 -26.89 4.70
CA GLU A 188 -44.31 -26.70 3.56
C GLU A 188 -44.81 -28.04 2.99
N LYS A 189 -43.93 -29.03 2.83
CA LYS A 189 -44.31 -30.37 2.33
C LYS A 189 -45.32 -31.11 3.20
N LEU A 190 -45.35 -30.84 4.52
CA LEU A 190 -46.21 -31.56 5.46
C LEU A 190 -47.55 -30.85 5.69
N ILE A 191 -47.65 -29.59 5.31
CA ILE A 191 -48.83 -28.74 5.56
C ILE A 191 -49.62 -28.47 4.27
N ASP A 192 -49.05 -28.77 3.10
CA ASP A 192 -49.77 -28.73 1.83
C ASP A 192 -51.07 -29.58 1.88
N PRO A 193 -52.26 -28.95 1.81
CA PRO A 193 -53.55 -29.64 1.88
C PRO A 193 -53.81 -30.60 0.70
N ALA A 194 -53.04 -30.48 -0.39
CA ALA A 194 -53.16 -31.32 -1.58
C ALA A 194 -52.31 -32.60 -1.51
N ALA A 195 -51.49 -32.77 -0.48
CA ALA A 195 -50.62 -33.93 -0.33
C ALA A 195 -51.42 -35.19 0.03
N GLN A 196 -51.30 -36.26 -0.76
CA GLN A 196 -51.88 -37.57 -0.43
C GLN A 196 -51.40 -38.02 0.96
N HIS A 197 -52.33 -38.16 1.90
CA HIS A 197 -51.99 -38.52 3.27
C HIS A 197 -51.50 -39.97 3.33
N PRO A 198 -50.22 -40.19 3.70
CA PRO A 198 -49.72 -41.54 3.93
C PRO A 198 -50.41 -42.17 5.15
N ALA A 199 -50.29 -43.49 5.32
CA ALA A 199 -50.82 -44.21 6.48
C ALA A 199 -50.45 -43.51 7.81
N LEU A 200 -51.38 -43.49 8.78
CA LEU A 200 -51.26 -42.76 10.05
C LEU A 200 -49.90 -42.94 10.76
N PRO A 201 -49.30 -44.15 10.84
CA PRO A 201 -47.98 -44.32 11.46
C PRO A 201 -46.86 -43.58 10.72
N LEU A 202 -46.92 -43.54 9.40
CA LEU A 202 -45.92 -42.85 8.57
C LEU A 202 -46.07 -41.32 8.68
N GLN A 203 -47.30 -40.82 8.81
CA GLN A 203 -47.55 -39.41 9.10
C GLN A 203 -46.98 -38.98 10.45
N ALA A 204 -47.20 -39.78 11.51
CA ALA A 204 -46.63 -39.53 12.83
C ALA A 204 -45.08 -39.55 12.82
N ALA A 205 -44.46 -40.47 12.08
CA ALA A 205 -43.00 -40.51 11.92
C ALA A 205 -42.45 -39.24 11.23
N ARG A 206 -43.14 -38.74 10.20
CA ARG A 206 -42.75 -37.51 9.50
C ARG A 206 -42.86 -36.27 10.39
N LEU A 207 -43.93 -36.15 11.18
CA LEU A 207 -44.09 -35.05 12.14
C LEU A 207 -42.98 -35.03 13.20
N ASN A 208 -42.59 -36.20 13.73
CA ASN A 208 -41.45 -36.31 14.64
C ASN A 208 -40.13 -35.91 13.96
N GLY A 209 -39.95 -36.26 12.68
CA GLY A 209 -38.83 -35.80 11.87
C GLY A 209 -38.79 -34.28 11.71
N LEU A 210 -39.93 -33.65 11.42
CA LEU A 210 -40.07 -32.20 11.30
C LEU A 210 -39.75 -31.49 12.62
N LEU A 211 -40.26 -31.97 13.76
CA LEU A 211 -39.94 -31.40 15.07
C LEU A 211 -38.44 -31.38 15.35
N LYS A 212 -37.71 -32.43 14.95
CA LYS A 212 -36.25 -32.48 15.09
C LYS A 212 -35.55 -31.48 14.18
N ILE A 213 -36.03 -31.30 12.95
CA ILE A 213 -35.48 -30.33 12.00
C ILE A 213 -35.73 -28.90 12.50
N LEU A 214 -36.94 -28.60 12.99
CA LEU A 214 -37.28 -27.31 13.59
C LEU A 214 -36.40 -27.00 14.81
N ALA A 215 -36.22 -27.95 15.73
CA ALA A 215 -35.34 -27.79 16.88
C ALA A 215 -33.88 -27.51 16.46
N SER A 216 -33.40 -28.15 15.39
CA SER A 216 -32.07 -27.88 14.83
C SER A 216 -31.97 -26.48 14.22
N ALA A 217 -33.02 -26.00 13.55
CA ALA A 217 -33.06 -24.65 12.98
C ALA A 217 -33.12 -23.58 14.07
N GLU A 218 -33.94 -23.79 15.11
CA GLU A 218 -34.00 -22.92 16.28
C GLU A 218 -32.63 -22.81 16.97
N GLY A 219 -31.93 -23.92 17.16
CA GLY A 219 -30.57 -23.92 17.72
C GLY A 219 -29.57 -23.13 16.87
N ALA A 220 -29.61 -23.29 15.54
CA ALA A 220 -28.73 -22.56 14.63
C ALA A 220 -29.03 -21.04 14.60
N VAL A 221 -30.31 -20.66 14.70
CA VAL A 221 -30.73 -19.25 14.82
C VAL A 221 -30.32 -18.67 16.16
N ALA A 222 -30.50 -19.40 17.27
CA ALA A 222 -30.12 -18.96 18.60
C ALA A 222 -28.60 -18.66 18.69
N GLU A 223 -27.77 -19.51 18.08
CA GLU A 223 -26.31 -19.29 18.03
C GLU A 223 -25.95 -18.06 17.20
N SER A 224 -26.57 -17.88 16.02
CA SER A 224 -26.38 -16.68 15.20
C SER A 224 -26.82 -15.40 15.91
N MET A 225 -27.92 -15.45 16.67
CA MET A 225 -28.36 -14.32 17.49
C MET A 225 -27.39 -14.03 18.63
N ARG A 226 -26.83 -15.07 19.26
CA ARG A 226 -25.83 -14.93 20.33
C ARG A 226 -24.58 -14.21 19.81
N THR A 227 -23.98 -14.69 18.73
CA THR A 227 -22.75 -14.08 18.16
C THR A 227 -22.97 -12.64 17.72
N ARG A 228 -24.13 -12.32 17.15
CA ARG A 228 -24.49 -10.93 16.80
C ARG A 228 -24.67 -10.03 18.03
N LYS A 229 -25.30 -10.53 19.10
CA LYS A 229 -25.45 -9.77 20.35
C LYS A 229 -24.09 -9.47 20.98
N GLU A 230 -23.18 -10.43 21.00
CA GLU A 230 -21.82 -10.25 21.48
C GLU A 230 -21.07 -9.17 20.66
N MET A 231 -21.17 -9.21 19.32
CA MET A 231 -20.60 -8.16 18.44
C MET A 231 -21.14 -6.76 18.73
N ILE A 232 -22.46 -6.63 18.94
CA ILE A 232 -23.06 -5.34 19.28
C ILE A 232 -22.50 -4.82 20.61
N GLN A 233 -22.36 -5.70 21.61
CA GLN A 233 -21.81 -5.31 22.91
C GLN A 233 -20.36 -4.84 22.82
N SER A 234 -19.52 -5.50 22.01
CA SER A 234 -18.13 -5.05 21.84
C SER A 234 -18.02 -3.73 21.09
N LEU A 235 -18.85 -3.51 20.06
CA LEU A 235 -18.94 -2.24 19.35
C LEU A 235 -19.37 -1.10 20.28
N GLN A 236 -20.36 -1.35 21.14
CA GLN A 236 -20.82 -0.37 22.13
C GLN A 236 -19.72 -0.03 23.14
N LYS A 237 -18.98 -1.04 23.62
CA LYS A 237 -17.85 -0.81 24.52
C LYS A 237 -16.76 0.06 23.87
N LEU A 238 -16.44 -0.21 22.61
CA LEU A 238 -15.47 0.58 21.85
C LEU A 238 -15.96 2.02 21.64
N LEU A 239 -17.25 2.20 21.32
CA LEU A 239 -17.86 3.51 21.16
C LEU A 239 -17.74 4.34 22.45
N VAL A 240 -18.08 3.75 23.60
CA VAL A 240 -17.98 4.43 24.90
C VAL A 240 -16.54 4.81 25.22
N ALA A 241 -15.57 3.92 24.96
CA ALA A 241 -14.15 4.22 25.18
C ALA A 241 -13.67 5.41 24.32
N ASN A 242 -14.10 5.48 23.06
CA ASN A 242 -13.76 6.60 22.18
C ASN A 242 -14.45 7.91 22.62
N GLN A 243 -15.69 7.84 23.12
CA GLN A 243 -16.38 9.01 23.66
C GLN A 243 -15.67 9.56 24.90
N GLN A 244 -15.18 8.70 25.79
CA GLN A 244 -14.41 9.11 26.97
C GLN A 244 -13.07 9.75 26.58
N ALA A 245 -12.33 9.13 25.66
CA ALA A 245 -11.08 9.69 25.16
C ALA A 245 -11.28 11.07 24.51
N LEU A 246 -12.36 11.24 23.74
CA LEU A 246 -12.72 12.52 23.15
C LEU A 246 -12.99 13.60 24.21
N GLU A 247 -13.73 13.27 25.27
CA GLU A 247 -14.01 14.19 26.38
C GLU A 247 -12.71 14.62 27.10
N GLU A 248 -11.77 13.70 27.31
CA GLU A 248 -10.47 14.00 27.91
C GLU A 248 -9.63 14.93 27.02
N GLU A 249 -9.59 14.66 25.71
CA GLU A 249 -8.88 15.49 24.73
C GLU A 249 -9.50 16.90 24.63
N GLU A 250 -10.82 17.03 24.64
CA GLU A 250 -11.50 18.32 24.72
C GLU A 250 -11.16 19.07 26.03
N GLY A 251 -11.05 18.34 27.14
CA GLY A 251 -10.58 18.86 28.41
C GLY A 251 -9.15 19.41 28.32
N HIS A 252 -8.24 18.70 27.66
CA HIS A 252 -6.89 19.16 27.37
C HIS A 252 -6.88 20.41 26.49
N MET A 253 -7.71 20.45 25.44
CA MET A 253 -7.81 21.60 24.55
C MET A 253 -8.28 22.85 25.30
N LYS A 254 -9.28 22.75 26.17
CA LYS A 254 -9.75 23.85 27.03
C LYS A 254 -8.63 24.37 27.94
N LYS A 255 -7.87 23.46 28.58
CA LYS A 255 -6.73 23.84 29.45
C LYS A 255 -5.64 24.56 28.68
N LEU A 256 -5.26 24.07 27.50
CA LEU A 256 -4.24 24.70 26.66
C LEU A 256 -4.69 26.08 26.15
N SER A 257 -5.95 26.20 25.74
CA SER A 257 -6.54 27.49 25.35
C SER A 257 -6.49 28.51 26.48
N GLY A 258 -6.89 28.13 27.70
CA GLY A 258 -6.82 29.00 28.87
C GLY A 258 -5.39 29.45 29.19
N ARG A 259 -4.42 28.52 29.15
CA ARG A 259 -3.00 28.86 29.33
C ARG A 259 -2.49 29.82 28.26
N ARG A 260 -2.90 29.63 27.00
CA ARG A 260 -2.53 30.53 25.89
C ARG A 260 -3.05 31.94 26.13
N THR A 261 -4.31 32.09 26.51
CA THR A 261 -4.90 33.41 26.84
C THR A 261 -4.19 34.07 28.01
N GLU A 262 -3.83 33.31 29.05
CA GLU A 262 -3.08 33.85 30.20
C GLU A 262 -1.69 34.36 29.80
N ILE A 263 -0.97 33.59 28.97
CA ILE A 263 0.35 34.00 28.46
C ILE A 263 0.24 35.21 27.54
N GLU A 264 -0.76 35.27 26.65
CA GLU A 264 -0.97 36.43 25.78
C GLU A 264 -1.28 37.69 26.60
N LYS A 265 -2.08 37.56 27.67
CA LYS A 265 -2.34 38.67 28.59
C LYS A 265 -1.05 39.14 29.26
N LYS A 266 -0.26 38.22 29.83
CA LYS A 266 1.03 38.55 30.46
C LYS A 266 1.99 39.22 29.48
N LYS A 267 2.02 38.75 28.23
CA LYS A 267 2.81 39.35 27.15
C LYS A 267 2.35 40.79 26.88
N ASN A 268 1.06 41.03 26.71
CA ASN A 268 0.51 42.37 26.48
C ASN A 268 0.76 43.31 27.69
N ASP A 269 0.64 42.80 28.92
CA ASP A 269 0.95 43.56 30.14
C ASP A 269 2.44 43.97 30.19
N ILE A 270 3.34 43.09 29.76
CA ILE A 270 4.78 43.40 29.62
C ILE A 270 5.00 44.43 28.51
N GLU A 271 4.41 44.25 27.33
CA GLU A 271 4.52 45.18 26.21
C GLU A 271 4.01 46.59 26.57
N THR A 272 2.89 46.68 27.28
CA THR A 272 2.33 47.96 27.77
C THR A 272 3.19 48.58 28.87
N THR A 273 3.80 47.78 29.75
CA THR A 273 4.76 48.28 30.76
C THR A 273 6.02 48.84 30.10
N ILE A 274 6.54 48.17 29.06
CA ILE A 274 7.70 48.64 28.28
C ILE A 274 7.34 49.96 27.56
N LEU A 275 6.18 50.05 26.93
CA LEU A 275 5.72 51.29 26.28
C LEU A 275 5.50 52.43 27.28
N GLY A 276 4.98 52.13 28.46
CA GLY A 276 4.75 53.10 29.54
C GLY A 276 6.01 53.58 30.25
N GLN A 277 7.10 52.79 30.24
CA GLN A 277 8.42 53.23 30.69
C GLN A 277 9.17 54.05 29.63
N GLY A 278 8.80 53.91 28.34
CA GLY A 278 9.37 54.69 27.23
C GLY A 278 8.95 56.17 27.20
N THR A 279 7.99 56.61 28.03
CA THR A 279 7.50 57.99 28.08
C THR A 279 8.01 58.80 29.27
N ASN A 280 8.95 58.27 30.06
CA ASN A 280 9.49 58.96 31.24
C ASN A 280 10.99 59.28 31.14
N TYR A 281 11.44 59.72 29.96
CA TYR A 281 12.67 60.50 29.85
C TYR A 281 12.33 61.96 30.10
N GLN A 282 12.54 62.40 31.35
CA GLN A 282 12.55 63.81 31.69
C GLN A 282 13.62 64.53 30.86
N GLU A 283 13.15 65.46 30.05
CA GLU A 283 13.95 66.42 29.32
C GLU A 283 14.55 67.42 30.34
N GLN A 284 15.76 67.12 30.83
CA GLN A 284 16.62 68.07 31.53
C GLN A 284 18.03 67.94 30.98
N GLN A 285 18.41 68.87 30.10
CA GLN A 285 19.82 69.17 29.88
C GLN A 285 20.33 69.94 31.12
N PRO A 286 21.47 69.55 31.70
CA PRO A 286 22.70 70.24 31.32
C PRO A 286 23.95 69.35 31.20
N SER A 287 24.78 69.79 30.27
CA SER A 287 26.24 69.69 30.14
C SER A 287 27.07 68.97 31.21
N GLY A 288 27.93 68.05 30.73
CA GLY A 288 29.35 68.09 31.08
C GLY A 288 29.91 66.93 31.91
N ASP A 289 30.52 65.99 31.19
CA ASP A 289 31.79 65.30 31.49
C ASP A 289 31.89 64.31 32.68
N ARG A 290 32.30 63.09 32.31
CA ARG A 290 33.10 62.07 33.02
C ARG A 290 32.45 61.01 33.94
N THR A 291 32.72 59.77 33.50
CA THR A 291 33.24 58.59 34.24
C THR A 291 32.28 57.74 35.07
N SER A 292 31.92 56.57 34.52
CA SER A 292 32.30 55.22 35.03
C SER A 292 31.18 54.17 35.01
N THR A 293 31.44 53.14 34.20
CA THR A 293 31.22 51.69 34.44
C THR A 293 29.79 51.13 34.53
N GLU A 294 29.29 50.63 33.39
CA GLU A 294 28.31 49.53 33.30
C GLU A 294 28.99 48.33 32.60
N PRO A 295 28.81 47.08 33.07
CA PRO A 295 29.64 45.94 32.63
C PRO A 295 29.28 45.45 31.22
N GLU A 296 30.33 45.03 30.51
CA GLU A 296 30.35 44.65 29.09
C GLU A 296 29.53 43.38 28.81
N ARG A 297 28.63 43.46 27.84
CA ARG A 297 27.90 42.31 27.27
C ARG A 297 28.85 41.57 26.31
N PRO A 298 29.01 40.24 26.42
CA PRO A 298 29.95 39.49 25.58
C PRO A 298 29.60 39.58 24.09
N GLU A 299 30.55 40.04 23.29
CA GLU A 299 30.45 40.13 21.83
C GLU A 299 30.48 38.73 21.19
N VAL A 300 29.54 38.46 20.30
CA VAL A 300 29.57 37.30 19.40
C VAL A 300 30.47 37.65 18.21
N GLU A 301 31.59 36.93 18.09
CA GLU A 301 32.54 37.06 16.98
C GLU A 301 31.84 36.88 15.62
N ALA A 302 31.72 37.97 14.87
CA ALA A 302 31.48 37.96 13.44
C ALA A 302 32.80 38.25 12.71
N LEU A 303 33.42 37.19 12.20
CA LEU A 303 34.56 37.24 11.30
C LEU A 303 34.27 38.18 10.11
N THR A 304 35.07 39.24 10.00
CA THR A 304 35.18 40.14 8.83
C THR A 304 36.68 40.40 8.68
N PRO A 305 37.31 40.55 7.49
CA PRO A 305 36.81 41.41 6.40
C PRO A 305 37.23 41.06 4.94
N PRO A 306 36.69 41.79 3.93
CA PRO A 306 37.15 41.70 2.54
C PRO A 306 38.19 42.78 2.13
N HIS A 307 38.92 42.44 1.04
CA HIS A 307 39.52 43.25 -0.07
C HIS A 307 41.03 43.62 -0.14
N LYS A 308 41.63 43.22 -1.29
CA LYS A 308 42.53 43.96 -2.24
C LYS A 308 42.33 43.37 -3.67
N SER A 309 41.81 44.11 -4.66
CA SER A 309 42.48 44.80 -5.82
C SER A 309 43.41 43.87 -6.67
N ASP A 310 43.35 43.77 -8.01
CA ASP A 310 43.35 44.79 -9.07
C ASP A 310 42.87 44.25 -10.46
N ALA A 311 42.37 45.19 -11.32
CA ALA A 311 42.34 45.28 -12.79
C ALA A 311 41.68 44.13 -13.63
N ASP A 312 40.95 44.32 -14.74
CA ASP A 312 40.86 45.43 -15.71
C ASP A 312 39.61 45.26 -16.61
N ASP A 313 39.22 46.39 -17.25
CA ASP A 313 38.52 46.57 -18.54
C ASP A 313 36.98 46.41 -18.73
N SER A 314 36.37 47.58 -19.04
CA SER A 314 35.31 47.97 -20.01
C SER A 314 34.37 46.89 -20.61
N SER A 315 33.08 47.10 -20.88
CA SER A 315 32.33 48.29 -21.31
C SER A 315 30.81 48.06 -21.16
N TYR A 316 30.09 49.07 -20.69
CA TYR A 316 28.63 49.18 -20.68
C TYR A 316 28.08 49.62 -22.05
N GLN A 317 26.96 49.02 -22.49
CA GLN A 317 25.99 49.69 -23.36
C GLN A 317 24.61 49.52 -22.70
N GLY A 318 24.03 50.62 -22.24
CA GLY A 318 22.68 50.67 -21.70
C GLY A 318 21.62 50.75 -22.79
N PHE A 319 20.34 50.62 -22.41
CA PHE A 319 19.32 51.66 -22.63
C PHE A 319 18.04 51.35 -21.85
N SER A 320 17.43 52.46 -21.44
CA SER A 320 16.25 52.70 -20.64
C SER A 320 14.90 52.36 -21.29
N GLY A 321 13.87 52.18 -20.46
CA GLY A 321 12.64 52.98 -20.61
C GLY A 321 11.33 52.27 -20.96
N GLN A 322 10.49 52.12 -19.93
CA GLN A 322 9.14 52.70 -19.83
C GLN A 322 7.88 51.95 -20.33
N ASN A 323 6.97 51.80 -19.36
CA ASN A 323 5.49 51.81 -19.37
C ASN A 323 4.66 50.85 -20.24
N GLY A 324 3.73 50.17 -19.53
CA GLY A 324 2.30 50.48 -19.66
C GLY A 324 1.41 49.35 -20.15
N GLY A 325 0.39 49.01 -19.35
CA GLY A 325 -0.79 48.28 -19.84
C GLY A 325 -1.34 47.24 -18.86
N GLY A 326 -2.22 47.67 -17.96
CA GLY A 326 -3.07 46.76 -17.19
C GLY A 326 -4.20 46.18 -18.04
N GLN A 327 -4.70 45.00 -17.65
CA GLN A 327 -6.08 44.57 -17.90
C GLN A 327 -6.51 43.50 -16.89
N SER A 328 -7.57 43.85 -16.17
CA SER A 328 -8.39 43.04 -15.27
C SER A 328 -9.62 42.50 -16.01
N VAL A 329 -10.01 41.22 -15.82
CA VAL A 329 -11.39 40.65 -15.62
C VAL A 329 -11.30 39.11 -15.73
N ALA A 330 -12.13 38.24 -15.13
CA ALA A 330 -13.30 38.34 -14.26
C ALA A 330 -13.48 37.02 -13.49
N PHE A 331 -14.05 37.15 -12.30
CA PHE A 331 -14.59 36.10 -11.43
C PHE A 331 -15.99 35.70 -11.93
N HIS A 332 -16.37 34.42 -11.90
CA HIS A 332 -17.77 34.01 -12.07
C HIS A 332 -18.21 33.12 -10.91
N THR A 333 -19.25 33.58 -10.24
CA THR A 333 -20.02 32.91 -9.18
C THR A 333 -21.44 32.76 -9.69
N HIS A 334 -22.08 31.61 -9.50
CA HIS A 334 -23.52 31.44 -9.70
C HIS A 334 -24.14 30.69 -8.51
N HIS A 335 -25.34 31.14 -8.11
CA HIS A 335 -26.23 30.55 -7.13
C HIS A 335 -27.65 30.38 -7.75
N SER A 336 -28.30 29.25 -7.43
CA SER A 336 -29.76 28.97 -7.20
C SER A 336 -30.80 29.25 -8.33
N ALA A 337 -31.91 28.52 -8.60
CA ALA A 337 -32.65 27.29 -8.21
C ALA A 337 -33.84 27.14 -9.25
N PRO A 338 -34.96 26.36 -9.12
CA PRO A 338 -35.33 25.10 -8.42
C PRO A 338 -36.05 24.01 -9.30
N GLY A 339 -36.12 22.75 -8.81
CA GLY A 339 -37.25 21.80 -8.96
C GLY A 339 -37.38 20.84 -10.19
N GLN A 340 -37.23 19.52 -9.98
CA GLN A 340 -38.25 18.48 -10.31
C GLN A 340 -37.80 17.05 -9.90
N GLN A 341 -38.71 16.33 -9.25
CA GLN A 341 -38.60 14.91 -8.88
C GLN A 341 -38.91 14.01 -10.09
N THR A 342 -38.06 13.03 -10.39
CA THR A 342 -38.47 11.79 -11.08
C THR A 342 -37.65 10.60 -10.56
N ALA A 343 -38.38 9.57 -10.14
CA ALA A 343 -37.87 8.27 -9.72
C ALA A 343 -37.43 7.45 -10.94
N PHE A 344 -36.30 6.74 -10.84
CA PHE A 344 -35.97 5.63 -11.75
C PHE A 344 -35.52 4.40 -10.93
N SER A 345 -36.24 3.32 -11.17
CA SER A 345 -36.23 2.05 -10.45
C SER A 345 -34.98 1.22 -10.70
N THR A 346 -34.43 0.64 -9.63
CA THR A 346 -33.35 -0.34 -9.61
C THR A 346 -33.86 -1.75 -9.93
N SER A 347 -34.31 -2.00 -11.17
CA SER A 347 -34.86 -3.31 -11.57
C SER A 347 -33.92 -4.19 -12.40
N GLY A 348 -32.68 -3.75 -12.69
CA GLY A 348 -31.77 -4.47 -13.59
C GLY A 348 -30.79 -5.45 -12.91
N ILE A 349 -30.40 -5.21 -11.65
CA ILE A 349 -29.35 -5.97 -10.97
C ILE A 349 -29.88 -7.30 -10.41
N GLU A 350 -31.13 -7.33 -9.96
CA GLU A 350 -31.80 -8.50 -9.41
C GLU A 350 -32.05 -9.59 -10.46
N LEU A 351 -32.34 -9.20 -11.71
CA LEU A 351 -32.67 -10.15 -12.78
C LEU A 351 -31.46 -10.98 -13.24
N LEU A 352 -30.25 -10.42 -13.17
CA LEU A 352 -29.02 -11.11 -13.55
C LEU A 352 -28.55 -12.09 -12.47
N SER A 353 -28.89 -11.84 -11.20
CA SER A 353 -28.59 -12.74 -10.09
C SER A 353 -29.47 -14.01 -10.13
N ASN A 354 -30.71 -13.92 -10.63
CA ASN A 354 -31.57 -15.08 -10.81
C ASN A 354 -31.17 -15.94 -12.02
N LEU A 355 -30.59 -15.36 -13.08
CA LEU A 355 -30.17 -16.11 -14.27
C LEU A 355 -28.90 -16.96 -14.04
N ALA A 356 -27.98 -16.49 -13.18
CA ALA A 356 -26.75 -17.23 -12.84
C ALA A 356 -27.01 -18.48 -11.97
N SER A 357 -28.19 -18.58 -11.35
CA SER A 357 -28.54 -19.65 -10.41
C SER A 357 -29.17 -20.88 -11.06
N GLN A 358 -29.42 -20.85 -12.38
CA GLN A 358 -30.13 -21.92 -13.11
C GLN A 358 -29.24 -22.90 -13.88
N TYR A 359 -27.91 -22.78 -13.85
CA TYR A 359 -27.01 -23.74 -14.48
C TYR A 359 -26.48 -24.76 -13.46
N GLN A 360 -27.09 -25.96 -13.43
CA GLN A 360 -26.51 -27.15 -12.81
C GLN A 360 -25.35 -27.66 -13.68
N SER A 361 -24.14 -27.73 -13.12
CA SER A 361 -23.00 -28.40 -13.75
C SER A 361 -23.13 -29.92 -13.64
N VAL A 362 -23.02 -30.61 -14.79
CA VAL A 362 -23.03 -32.07 -14.90
C VAL A 362 -21.74 -32.67 -14.31
N PRO A 363 -21.77 -33.78 -13.56
CA PRO A 363 -20.57 -34.38 -13.00
C PRO A 363 -19.86 -35.28 -14.03
N VAL A 364 -18.57 -35.05 -14.26
CA VAL A 364 -17.67 -36.02 -14.92
C VAL A 364 -16.92 -36.79 -13.84
N ASN A 365 -17.15 -38.09 -13.81
CA ASN A 365 -16.51 -39.06 -12.93
C ASN A 365 -15.20 -39.57 -13.56
N GLY A 366 -14.12 -39.62 -12.79
CA GLY A 366 -12.82 -40.14 -13.24
C GLY A 366 -11.77 -40.17 -12.13
N SER A 367 -11.77 -41.27 -11.36
CA SER A 367 -10.69 -41.86 -10.54
C SER A 367 -9.25 -41.52 -10.99
N SER A 368 -8.19 -41.46 -10.19
CA SER A 368 -7.90 -41.92 -8.82
C SER A 368 -6.46 -41.47 -8.50
N ASN A 369 -6.15 -41.10 -7.24
CA ASN A 369 -5.02 -41.72 -6.53
C ASN A 369 -5.00 -41.37 -5.03
N LYS A 370 -5.10 -42.44 -4.23
CA LYS A 370 -4.95 -42.48 -2.77
C LYS A 370 -3.49 -42.19 -2.39
N LYS A 371 -3.25 -41.28 -1.44
CA LYS A 371 -2.07 -41.34 -0.56
C LYS A 371 -2.53 -41.56 0.87
N ARG A 372 -2.07 -42.67 1.46
CA ARG A 372 -2.35 -43.06 2.85
C ARG A 372 -1.47 -42.25 3.79
N LYS A 373 -2.06 -41.95 4.93
CA LYS A 373 -1.49 -41.35 6.14
C LYS A 373 -0.99 -42.49 7.04
N LEU A 374 0.21 -42.37 7.61
CA LEU A 374 0.67 -43.17 8.73
C LEU A 374 1.46 -42.28 9.69
N ASN A 375 1.16 -42.44 10.97
CA ASN A 375 1.61 -41.69 12.13
C ASN A 375 2.65 -42.52 12.90
N ASN A 376 3.52 -41.80 13.62
CA ASN A 376 4.18 -42.14 14.89
C ASN A 376 5.33 -43.16 14.89
N ASP A 377 6.51 -42.71 15.33
CA ASP A 377 7.09 -42.96 16.66
C ASP A 377 8.63 -43.14 16.62
N ASP A 378 9.25 -42.70 17.71
CA ASP A 378 10.68 -42.67 17.99
C ASP A 378 11.37 -44.04 17.97
N SER A 379 12.70 -43.98 17.76
CA SER A 379 13.75 -44.94 18.13
C SER A 379 14.43 -45.67 16.96
N GLU A 380 15.76 -45.69 17.05
CA GLU A 380 16.69 -46.62 16.40
C GLU A 380 17.26 -46.17 15.04
N PHE A 381 18.40 -45.48 15.11
CA PHE A 381 19.38 -45.34 14.03
C PHE A 381 20.06 -46.71 13.78
N PRO A 382 20.09 -47.20 12.53
CA PRO A 382 21.13 -48.10 12.09
C PRO A 382 22.00 -47.40 11.03
N ASP A 383 23.28 -47.32 11.37
CA ASP A 383 24.41 -47.05 10.49
C ASP A 383 24.42 -48.03 9.30
N LEU A 384 24.35 -47.50 8.07
CA LEU A 384 24.58 -48.25 6.83
C LEU A 384 25.40 -47.40 5.87
N ALA A 385 26.71 -47.39 6.12
CA ALA A 385 27.72 -47.19 5.10
C ALA A 385 27.68 -48.36 4.09
N GLY A 386 27.62 -48.01 2.80
CA GLY A 386 27.88 -48.91 1.68
C GLY A 386 26.64 -49.40 0.97
N ASP A 387 26.40 -48.88 -0.24
CA ASP A 387 26.33 -49.68 -1.48
C ASP A 387 25.88 -48.76 -2.63
N ASP A 388 26.84 -48.32 -3.44
CA ASP A 388 26.62 -47.50 -4.63
C ASP A 388 26.01 -48.39 -5.73
N GLY A 389 24.69 -48.25 -5.93
CA GLY A 389 23.91 -48.94 -6.97
C GLY A 389 24.25 -48.48 -8.39
N ILE A 390 25.48 -48.71 -8.83
CA ILE A 390 25.93 -48.52 -10.21
C ILE A 390 26.02 -49.90 -10.87
N ASP A 391 25.17 -50.12 -11.86
CA ASP A 391 25.11 -51.36 -12.65
C ASP A 391 26.47 -51.72 -13.26
N ALA A 392 26.83 -53.00 -13.17
CA ALA A 392 28.12 -53.55 -13.61
C ALA A 392 28.45 -53.25 -15.09
N ASP A 393 27.42 -53.14 -15.93
CA ASP A 393 27.56 -52.86 -17.37
C ASP A 393 28.03 -51.41 -17.63
N VAL A 394 27.68 -50.48 -16.72
CA VAL A 394 28.11 -49.07 -16.81
C VAL A 394 29.57 -48.92 -16.38
N GLN A 395 30.00 -49.72 -15.40
CA GLN A 395 31.40 -49.79 -14.97
C GLN A 395 32.32 -50.35 -16.07
N GLU A 396 31.84 -51.29 -16.89
CA GLU A 396 32.62 -51.86 -17.99
C GLU A 396 32.78 -50.89 -19.18
N MET A 397 31.75 -50.09 -19.50
CA MET A 397 31.87 -49.05 -20.54
C MET A 397 32.89 -47.96 -20.17
N LEU A 398 32.90 -47.50 -18.91
CA LEU A 398 33.86 -46.49 -18.44
C LEU A 398 35.31 -47.00 -18.44
N ARG A 399 35.52 -48.32 -18.32
CA ARG A 399 36.84 -48.95 -18.41
C ARG A 399 37.38 -49.04 -19.84
N LYS A 400 36.51 -49.20 -20.84
CA LYS A 400 36.94 -49.29 -22.25
C LYS A 400 37.33 -47.93 -22.83
N ASP A 401 36.70 -46.85 -22.41
CA ASP A 401 37.02 -45.49 -22.87
C ASP A 401 38.32 -44.92 -22.28
N THR A 402 38.84 -45.52 -21.20
CA THR A 402 40.06 -45.03 -20.52
C THR A 402 41.36 -45.75 -20.95
N GLN A 403 41.29 -46.77 -21.81
CA GLN A 403 42.48 -47.47 -22.35
C GLN A 403 42.75 -47.21 -23.84
N GLY A 404 42.03 -46.28 -24.46
CA GLY A 404 42.25 -45.86 -25.84
C GLY A 404 42.84 -44.45 -25.94
N ASN A 405 44.08 -44.25 -25.47
CA ASN A 405 44.93 -43.13 -25.90
C ASN A 405 46.41 -43.49 -25.80
#